data_AF-A0A942SSW0-F1
#
_entry.id   AF-A0A942SSW0-F1
#
_cell.length_a   1.000
_cell.length_b   1.000
_cell.length_c   1.000
_cell.angle_alpha   90.00
_cell.angle_beta   90.00
_cell.angle_gamma   90.00
#
_symmetry.space_group_name_H-M   'P 1'
#
loop_
_entity.id
_entity.type
_entity.pdbx_description
1 polymer ?
#
loop_
_entity_poly.entity_id
_entity_poly.type
_entity_poly.pdbx_seq_one_letter_code
_entity_poly.pdbx_strand_id
1 'polypeptide(L)' 'MCLGQFKFTETCAYCLKKTGEGIDFVLPVYDWKSEKLLGYFCKEHYLKVKSRNIIQYKKAN' A
#
# COMPACT_ATOMS: atom_id res chain seq x y z
N MET A 1 20.57 -20.89 3.52
CA MET A 1 20.06 -19.69 2.82
C MET A 1 18.71 -19.35 3.43
N CYS A 2 18.63 -18.30 4.24
CA CYS A 2 17.36 -17.89 4.86
C CYS A 2 16.43 -17.35 3.79
N LEU A 3 15.53 -18.19 3.27
CA LEU A 3 14.40 -17.79 2.46
C LEU A 3 13.36 -17.12 3.38
N GLY A 4 13.68 -15.92 3.86
CA GLY A 4 12.66 -15.04 4.39
C GLY A 4 11.75 -14.67 3.23
N GLN A 5 10.66 -15.41 3.04
CA GLN A 5 9.61 -15.05 2.10
C GLN A 5 9.00 -13.72 2.56
N PHE A 6 9.56 -12.62 2.08
CA PHE A 6 8.96 -11.31 2.23
C PHE A 6 7.72 -11.28 1.36
N LYS A 7 6.60 -11.73 1.93
CA LYS A 7 5.30 -11.68 1.26
C LYS A 7 4.85 -10.23 1.25
N PHE A 8 5.13 -9.53 0.15
CA PHE A 8 4.71 -8.15 -0.07
C PHE A 8 3.18 -7.95 0.09
N THR A 9 2.40 -9.01 -0.08
CA THR A 9 0.94 -9.03 0.14
C THR A 9 0.53 -9.06 1.60
N GLU A 10 1.47 -9.26 2.53
CA GLU A 10 1.24 -9.30 3.98
C GLU A 10 1.99 -8.17 4.70
N THR A 11 2.76 -7.34 3.99
CA THR A 11 3.59 -6.30 4.60
C THR A 11 3.21 -4.92 4.06
N CYS A 12 3.06 -3.94 4.95
CA CYS A 12 2.83 -2.57 4.52
C CYS A 12 4.11 -2.00 3.92
N ALA A 13 4.05 -1.54 2.66
CA ALA A 13 5.17 -0.95 1.95
C ALA A 13 5.68 0.38 2.55
N TYR A 14 4.91 1.01 3.44
CA TYR A 14 5.30 2.27 4.09
C TYR A 14 5.96 2.07 5.45
N CYS A 15 5.33 1.32 6.36
CA CYS A 15 5.84 1.12 7.72
C CYS A 15 6.59 -0.20 7.91
N LEU A 16 6.65 -1.05 6.87
CA LEU A 16 7.32 -2.36 6.87
C LEU A 16 6.82 -3.36 7.92
N LYS A 17 5.69 -3.06 8.58
CA LYS A 17 5.01 -3.97 9.50
C LYS A 17 4.28 -5.07 8.72
N LYS A 18 4.31 -6.28 9.26
CA LYS A 18 3.62 -7.45 8.71
C LYS A 18 2.24 -7.63 9.35
N THR A 19 1.28 -8.16 8.61
CA THR A 19 0.00 -8.64 9.13
C THR A 19 0.22 -9.64 10.26
N GLY A 20 -0.45 -9.41 11.39
CA GLY A 20 -0.25 -10.17 12.62
C GLY A 20 0.85 -9.62 13.54
N GLU A 21 1.68 -8.69 13.06
CA GLU A 21 2.74 -8.03 13.83
C GLU A 21 2.51 -6.51 13.89
N GLY A 22 1.39 -6.13 14.51
CA GLY A 22 1.05 -4.73 14.76
C GLY A 22 0.27 -4.03 13.63
N ILE A 23 -0.22 -4.78 12.63
CA ILE A 23 -1.26 -4.36 11.69
C ILE A 23 -2.22 -5.53 11.40
N ASP A 24 -3.52 -5.25 11.29
CA ASP A 24 -4.56 -6.29 11.09
C ASP A 24 -4.60 -6.83 9.66
N PHE A 25 -4.40 -5.96 8.67
CA PHE A 25 -4.44 -6.31 7.25
C PHE A 25 -3.75 -5.23 6.41
N VAL A 26 -3.48 -5.57 5.15
CA VAL A 26 -3.01 -4.63 4.14
C VAL A 26 -3.98 -4.60 2.96
N LEU A 27 -4.04 -3.45 2.27
CA LEU A 27 -4.87 -3.21 1.11
C LEU A 27 -4.00 -2.78 -0.08
N PRO A 28 -4.27 -3.27 -1.30
CA PRO A 28 -3.58 -2.81 -2.49
C PRO A 28 -3.98 -1.38 -2.82
N VAL A 29 -3.00 -0.56 -3.22
CA VAL A 29 -3.23 0.78 -3.76
C VAL A 29 -2.69 0.83 -5.18
N TYR A 30 -3.52 1.31 -6.10
CA TYR A 30 -3.20 1.46 -7.51
C TYR A 30 -3.00 2.94 -7.85
N ASP A 31 -2.08 3.22 -8.77
CA ASP A 31 -1.93 4.52 -9.38
C ASP A 31 -3.20 4.87 -10.16
N TRP A 32 -3.70 6.09 -9.98
CA TRP A 32 -4.97 6.50 -10.55
C TRP A 32 -4.91 6.67 -12.08
N LYS A 33 -3.73 6.96 -12.64
CA LYS A 33 -3.57 7.27 -14.07
C LYS A 33 -3.26 6.03 -14.89
N SER A 34 -2.40 5.16 -14.36
CA SER A 34 -1.84 4.02 -15.08
C SER A 34 -2.40 2.67 -14.64
N GLU A 35 -3.28 2.65 -13.63
CA GLU A 35 -3.84 1.44 -13.02
C GLU A 35 -2.78 0.45 -12.49
N LYS A 36 -1.52 0.90 -12.37
CA LYS A 36 -0.42 0.08 -11.86
C LYS A 36 -0.51 -0.06 -10.35
N LEU A 37 -0.26 -1.25 -9.84
CA LEU A 37 -0.15 -1.49 -8.40
C LEU A 37 1.06 -0.74 -7.84
N LEU A 38 0.81 0.19 -6.91
CA LEU A 38 1.87 0.93 -6.19
C LEU A 38 2.37 0.13 -4.99
N GLY A 39 1.51 -0.68 -4.38
CA GLY A 39 1.89 -1.57 -3.28
C GLY A 39 0.74 -1.87 -2.32
N TYR A 40 1.06 -2.61 -1.27
CA TYR A 40 0.14 -2.97 -0.19
C TYR A 40 0.38 -2.09 1.03
N PHE A 41 -0.68 -1.57 1.62
CA PHE A 41 -0.60 -0.62 2.73
C PHE A 41 -1.54 -0.99 3.85
N CYS A 42 -1.11 -0.84 5.11
CA CYS A 42 -2.04 -0.95 6.24
C CYS A 42 -3.12 0.14 6.15
N LYS A 43 -4.21 -0.02 6.90
CA LYS A 43 -5.37 0.89 6.88
C LYS A 43 -5.00 2.38 6.92
N GLU A 44 -4.10 2.76 7.81
CA GLU A 44 -3.66 4.16 7.97
C GLU A 44 -2.94 4.68 6.71
N HIS A 45 -1.97 3.93 6.20
CA HIS A 45 -1.21 4.32 5.01
C HIS A 45 -2.04 4.21 3.73
N TYR A 46 -2.98 3.28 3.66
CA TYR A 46 -3.92 3.15 2.55
C TYR A 46 -4.70 4.46 2.34
N LEU A 47 -5.26 5.03 3.41
CA LEU A 47 -6.02 6.28 3.35
C LEU A 47 -5.12 7.47 2.92
N LYS A 48 -3.89 7.52 3.43
CA LYS A 48 -2.90 8.56 3.08
C LYS A 48 -2.48 8.51 1.62
N VAL A 49 -2.19 7.32 1.07
CA VAL A 49 -1.77 7.18 -0.33
C VAL A 49 -2.97 7.37 -1.26
N LYS A 50 -4.14 6.80 -0.94
CA LYS A 50 -5.36 6.96 -1.74
C LYS A 50 -5.81 8.42 -1.85
N SER A 51 -5.80 9.16 -0.75
CA SER A 51 -6.16 10.59 -0.77
C SER A 51 -5.22 11.41 -1.66
N ARG A 52 -3.91 11.13 -1.63
CA ARG A 52 -2.95 11.75 -2.56
C ARG A 52 -3.22 11.39 -4.02
N ASN A 53 -3.60 10.16 -4.32
CA ASN A 53 -3.96 9.76 -5.68
C ASN A 53 -5.21 10.49 -6.17
N ILE A 54 -6.23 10.65 -5.33
CA ILE A 54 -7.45 11.41 -5.66
C ILE A 54 -7.12 12.89 -5.88
N ILE A 55 -6.27 13.50 -5.06
CA ILE A 55 -5.86 14.90 -5.24
C ILE A 55 -5.12 15.08 -6.57
N GLN A 56 -4.23 14.15 -6.92
CA GLN A 56 -3.50 14.20 -8.19
C GLN A 56 -4.44 14.00 -9.38
N TYR A 57 -5.40 13.08 -9.30
CA TYR A 57 -6.45 12.91 -10.30
C TYR A 57 -7.20 14.21 -10.57
N LYS A 58 -7.64 14.90 -9.50
CA LYS A 58 -8.35 16.19 -9.59
C LYS A 58 -7.52 17.35 -10.12
N LYS A 59 -6.18 17.26 -10.07
CA LYS A 59 -5.30 18.30 -10.63
C LYS A 59 -5.06 18.12 -12.12
N ALA A 60 -5.27 16.92 -12.64
CA ALA A 60 -4.98 16.55 -14.01
C ALA A 60 -6.21 16.55 -14.93
N ASN A 61 -7.41 16.74 -14.36
CA ASN A 61 -8.70 16.85 -15.05
C ASN A 61 -9.38 18.15 -14.59
#